data_AF-A0A7C6ZZQ4-F1
#
_entry.id   AF-A0A7C6ZZQ4-F1
#
_cell.length_a   1.000
_cell.length_b   1.000
_cell.length_c   1.000
_cell.angle_alpha   90.00
_cell.angle_beta   90.00
_cell.angle_gamma   90.00
#
_symmetry.space_group_name_H-M   'P 1'
#
loop_
_entity.id
_entity.type
_entity.pdbx_description
1 polymer ?
#
loop_
_entity_poly.entity_id
_entity_poly.type
_entity_poly.pdbx_seq_one_letter_code
_entity_poly.pdbx_strand_id
1 'polypeptide(L)'
;TELDKTGKKLYVAVHPRMKPGEDCFDGYDYRTIGEIADKVILMAHDYEAVSLTDEEMERGYTDTPVTPIDEVYYALKGITDRETGVRDLSKVWLQLSIDAVQWKLKDGAVTTKTPYHPTYDLLRNRFLSGADLYYSEYSGNPYARYYNTEDGTYNVIWYENQRSIAEKIKLARMFGIRGLSVWRLGLIPDYDNPSEASLELDIWGEIISNYR
;
A
#
# COMPACT_ATOMS: atom_id res chain seq x y z
N THR A 1 -12.56 13.95 -26.18
CA THR A 1 -12.18 14.97 -25.18
C THR A 1 -11.41 16.11 -25.85
N GLU A 2 -11.23 17.27 -25.20
CA GLU A 2 -10.34 18.33 -25.72
C GLU A 2 -8.89 17.85 -25.87
N LEU A 3 -8.47 16.89 -25.04
CA LEU A 3 -7.14 16.28 -25.12
C LEU A 3 -6.95 15.48 -26.41
N ASP A 4 -8.00 14.82 -26.92
CA ASP A 4 -7.97 14.05 -28.17
C ASP A 4 -7.63 14.95 -29.36
N LYS A 5 -8.10 16.21 -29.36
CA LYS A 5 -7.78 17.19 -30.41
C LYS A 5 -6.28 17.50 -30.50
N THR A 6 -5.55 17.25 -29.41
CA THR A 6 -4.09 17.46 -29.30
C THR A 6 -3.30 16.15 -29.20
N GLY A 7 -3.96 14.99 -29.37
CA GLY A 7 -3.32 13.67 -29.27
C GLY A 7 -2.81 13.32 -27.86
N LYS A 8 -3.31 13.99 -26.82
CA LYS A 8 -2.91 13.75 -25.42
C LYS A 8 -3.79 12.69 -24.76
N LYS A 9 -3.25 12.04 -23.73
CA LYS A 9 -3.94 11.03 -22.93
C LYS A 9 -4.50 11.60 -21.63
N LEU A 10 -5.68 11.14 -21.24
CA LEU A 10 -6.33 11.47 -19.97
C LEU A 10 -6.23 10.29 -19.00
N TYR A 11 -5.41 10.45 -17.96
CA TYR A 11 -5.31 9.48 -16.88
C TYR A 11 -6.00 10.09 -15.65
N VAL A 12 -6.85 9.32 -14.99
CA VAL A 12 -7.62 9.79 -13.83
C VAL A 12 -7.31 8.89 -12.64
N ALA A 13 -6.81 9.48 -11.55
CA ALA A 13 -6.65 8.78 -10.29
C ALA A 13 -7.95 8.87 -9.48
N VAL A 14 -8.37 7.76 -8.90
CA VAL A 14 -9.62 7.64 -8.16
C VAL A 14 -9.40 7.00 -6.80
N HIS A 15 -10.09 7.50 -5.78
CA HIS A 15 -10.11 6.86 -4.46
C HIS A 15 -10.82 5.51 -4.54
N PRO A 16 -10.43 4.54 -3.70
CA PRO A 16 -11.08 3.25 -3.59
C PRO A 16 -12.44 3.39 -2.89
N ARG A 17 -13.41 2.54 -3.25
CA ARG A 17 -14.59 2.34 -2.41
C ARG A 17 -14.18 1.52 -1.18
N MET A 18 -14.54 2.01 -0.01
CA MET A 18 -14.30 1.35 1.28
C MET A 18 -15.25 0.17 1.49
N LYS A 19 -15.06 -0.54 2.61
CA LYS A 19 -15.90 -1.68 2.99
C LYS A 19 -17.34 -1.24 3.24
N PRO A 20 -18.33 -2.14 3.06
CA PRO A 20 -19.70 -1.85 3.45
C PRO A 20 -19.79 -1.43 4.93
N GLY A 21 -20.42 -0.29 5.20
CA GLY A 21 -20.56 0.26 6.54
C GLY A 21 -19.49 1.28 6.93
N GLU A 22 -18.49 1.50 6.08
CA GLU A 22 -17.55 2.61 6.22
C GLU A 22 -17.98 3.77 5.32
N ASP A 23 -18.06 4.98 5.88
CA ASP A 23 -18.36 6.19 5.12
C ASP A 23 -17.21 6.46 4.14
N CYS A 24 -17.53 6.55 2.85
CA CYS A 24 -16.55 6.85 1.81
C CYS A 24 -17.06 7.96 0.91
N PHE A 25 -16.13 8.75 0.38
CA PHE A 25 -16.37 9.70 -0.71
C PHE A 25 -17.03 8.99 -1.90
N ASP A 26 -18.32 9.27 -2.12
CA ASP A 26 -19.11 8.77 -3.25
C ASP A 26 -18.91 9.60 -4.54
N GLY A 27 -18.00 10.57 -4.52
CA GLY A 27 -17.79 11.53 -5.60
C GLY A 27 -17.20 10.97 -6.90
N TYR A 28 -16.77 9.70 -6.92
CA TYR A 28 -16.18 9.05 -8.10
C TYR A 28 -17.18 8.13 -8.81
N ASP A 29 -17.79 8.62 -9.88
CA ASP A 29 -18.53 7.78 -10.83
C ASP A 29 -17.56 7.00 -11.73
N TYR A 30 -17.15 5.82 -11.27
CA TYR A 30 -16.23 4.94 -11.99
C TYR A 30 -16.72 4.58 -13.40
N ARG A 31 -18.03 4.43 -13.60
CA ARG A 31 -18.60 4.11 -14.91
C ARG A 31 -18.28 5.22 -15.89
N THR A 32 -18.67 6.44 -15.55
CA THR A 32 -18.49 7.61 -16.40
C THR A 32 -17.01 7.95 -16.58
N ILE A 33 -16.21 7.87 -15.50
CA ILE A 33 -14.76 8.09 -15.57
C ILE A 33 -14.10 7.08 -16.52
N GLY A 34 -14.43 5.79 -16.41
CA GLY A 34 -13.86 4.74 -17.26
C GLY A 34 -14.26 4.84 -18.73
N GLU A 35 -15.43 5.42 -19.04
CA GLU A 35 -15.88 5.69 -20.41
C GLU A 35 -15.08 6.85 -21.04
N ILE A 36 -14.72 7.88 -20.25
CA ILE A 36 -14.04 9.09 -20.74
C ILE A 36 -12.51 8.95 -20.74
N ALA A 37 -11.93 8.38 -19.69
CA ALA A 37 -10.49 8.32 -19.50
C ALA A 37 -9.81 7.27 -20.40
N ASP A 38 -8.54 7.50 -20.72
CA ASP A 38 -7.68 6.50 -21.34
C ASP A 38 -7.20 5.46 -20.32
N LYS A 39 -6.91 5.91 -19.09
CA LYS A 39 -6.53 5.07 -17.94
C LYS A 39 -7.17 5.57 -16.66
N VAL A 40 -7.50 4.62 -15.78
CA VAL A 40 -8.01 4.86 -14.44
C VAL A 40 -7.03 4.24 -13.44
N ILE A 41 -6.47 5.06 -12.55
CA ILE A 41 -5.52 4.62 -11.53
C ILE A 41 -6.29 4.48 -10.21
N LEU A 42 -6.44 3.26 -9.73
CA LEU A 42 -7.10 2.96 -8.46
C LEU A 42 -6.08 3.12 -7.32
N MET A 43 -6.30 4.11 -6.45
CA MET A 43 -5.43 4.44 -5.32
C MET A 43 -5.77 3.60 -4.08
N ALA A 44 -5.71 2.27 -4.19
CA ALA A 44 -6.04 1.35 -3.09
C ALA A 44 -4.89 1.24 -2.07
N HIS A 45 -4.61 2.34 -1.36
CA HIS A 45 -3.55 2.45 -0.35
C HIS A 45 -3.82 3.60 0.63
N ASP A 46 -2.85 3.87 1.52
CA ASP A 46 -2.90 4.86 2.60
C ASP A 46 -4.00 4.54 3.63
N TYR A 47 -4.11 3.26 4.00
CA TYR A 47 -5.12 2.76 4.95
C TYR A 47 -4.64 2.77 6.40
N GLU A 48 -3.35 3.03 6.63
CA GLU A 48 -2.80 3.19 7.96
C GLU A 48 -3.46 4.34 8.73
N ALA A 49 -3.35 4.29 10.06
CA ALA A 49 -3.78 5.42 10.87
C ALA A 49 -2.81 6.62 10.68
N VAL A 50 -3.32 7.69 10.08
CA VAL A 50 -2.58 8.97 9.96
C VAL A 50 -2.42 9.69 11.31
N SER A 51 -3.27 9.35 12.29
CA SER A 51 -3.23 9.86 13.65
C SER A 51 -3.96 8.89 14.59
N LEU A 52 -3.45 8.72 15.80
CA LEU A 52 -4.13 8.00 16.89
C LEU A 52 -4.86 8.97 17.82
N THR A 53 -5.88 8.49 18.52
CA THR A 53 -6.49 9.13 19.69
C THR A 53 -5.62 8.91 20.93
N ASP A 54 -5.84 9.71 21.98
CA ASP A 54 -5.09 9.55 23.24
C ASP A 54 -5.35 8.16 23.86
N GLU A 55 -6.58 7.63 23.74
CA GLU A 55 -6.92 6.28 24.21
C GLU A 55 -6.17 5.19 23.43
N GLU A 56 -6.09 5.29 22.10
CA GLU A 56 -5.34 4.35 21.26
C GLU A 56 -3.85 4.38 21.58
N MET A 57 -3.31 5.58 21.82
CA MET A 57 -1.91 5.76 22.23
C MET A 57 -1.64 5.09 23.58
N GLU A 58 -2.48 5.35 24.58
CA GLU A 58 -2.36 4.74 25.93
C GLU A 58 -2.46 3.21 25.89
N ARG A 59 -3.28 2.67 24.99
CA ARG A 59 -3.43 1.23 24.78
C ARG A 59 -2.30 0.59 23.96
N GLY A 60 -1.35 1.38 23.46
CA GLY A 60 -0.24 0.88 22.66
C GLY A 60 -0.65 0.40 21.27
N TYR A 61 -1.73 0.95 20.72
CA TYR A 61 -2.24 0.53 19.41
C TYR A 61 -1.22 0.82 18.30
N THR A 62 -0.81 -0.23 17.60
CA THR A 62 0.18 -0.15 16.52
C THR A 62 -0.16 -1.04 15.33
N ASP A 63 -1.37 -1.62 15.30
CA ASP A 63 -1.81 -2.48 14.19
C ASP A 63 -2.33 -1.61 13.04
N THR A 64 -1.40 -1.03 12.28
CA THR A 64 -1.70 -0.08 11.18
C THR A 64 -1.02 -0.53 9.87
N PRO A 65 -1.39 -1.70 9.33
CA PRO A 65 -0.93 -2.14 8.02
C PRO A 65 -1.16 -1.06 6.94
N VAL A 66 -0.17 -0.83 6.08
CA VAL A 66 -0.18 0.25 5.06
C VAL A 66 -1.22 -0.01 3.95
N THR A 67 -1.40 -1.27 3.57
CA THR A 67 -2.30 -1.66 2.47
C THR A 67 -2.94 -3.04 2.70
N PRO A 68 -3.87 -3.13 3.67
CA PRO A 68 -4.50 -4.40 4.02
C PRO A 68 -5.15 -5.05 2.81
N ILE A 69 -4.91 -6.34 2.61
CA ILE A 69 -5.35 -7.07 1.43
C ILE A 69 -6.87 -7.15 1.32
N ASP A 70 -7.59 -7.09 2.44
CA ASP A 70 -9.05 -7.02 2.49
C ASP A 70 -9.56 -5.65 2.03
N GLU A 71 -8.92 -4.54 2.40
CA GLU A 71 -9.22 -3.21 1.86
C GLU A 71 -8.99 -3.16 0.34
N VAL A 72 -7.85 -3.70 -0.12
CA VAL A 72 -7.54 -3.80 -1.55
C VAL A 72 -8.58 -4.66 -2.27
N TYR A 73 -9.07 -5.73 -1.64
CA TYR A 73 -10.16 -6.55 -2.18
C TYR A 73 -11.45 -5.74 -2.40
N TYR A 74 -11.87 -4.94 -1.41
CA TYR A 74 -13.09 -4.12 -1.54
C TYR A 74 -12.91 -3.01 -2.57
N ALA A 75 -11.73 -2.39 -2.64
CA ALA A 75 -11.39 -1.43 -3.68
C ALA A 75 -11.52 -2.05 -5.09
N LEU A 76 -10.94 -3.23 -5.29
CA LEU A 76 -11.00 -3.98 -6.56
C LEU A 76 -12.44 -4.41 -6.88
N LYS A 77 -13.19 -4.88 -5.88
CA LYS A 77 -14.61 -5.22 -6.03
C LYS A 77 -15.43 -4.00 -6.47
N GLY A 78 -15.17 -2.83 -5.89
CA GLY A 78 -15.86 -1.58 -6.24
C GLY A 78 -15.56 -1.12 -7.66
N ILE A 79 -14.28 -1.08 -8.05
CA ILE A 79 -13.88 -0.60 -9.39
C ILE A 79 -14.31 -1.54 -10.51
N THR A 80 -14.47 -2.84 -10.22
CA THR A 80 -14.85 -3.87 -11.19
C THR A 80 -16.33 -4.24 -11.15
N ASP A 81 -17.13 -3.52 -10.35
CA ASP A 81 -18.56 -3.76 -10.26
C ASP A 81 -19.24 -3.67 -11.65
N ARG A 82 -20.16 -4.61 -11.92
CA ARG A 82 -20.75 -4.76 -13.26
C ARG A 82 -21.65 -3.59 -13.65
N GLU A 83 -22.25 -2.91 -12.69
CA GLU A 83 -23.21 -1.82 -12.93
C GLU A 83 -22.53 -0.47 -12.75
N THR A 84 -21.76 -0.31 -11.69
CA THR A 84 -21.18 0.96 -11.25
C THR A 84 -19.68 1.12 -11.50
N GLY A 85 -18.94 0.04 -11.76
CA GLY A 85 -17.50 0.05 -11.98
C GLY A 85 -17.07 0.46 -13.39
N VAL A 86 -15.77 0.40 -13.68
CA VAL A 86 -15.20 0.64 -15.01
C VAL A 86 -15.57 -0.52 -15.95
N ARG A 87 -16.09 -0.21 -17.15
CA ARG A 87 -16.51 -1.26 -18.11
C ARG A 87 -15.34 -2.01 -18.73
N ASP A 88 -14.36 -1.24 -19.19
CA ASP A 88 -13.15 -1.74 -19.83
C ASP A 88 -12.02 -1.85 -18.81
N LEU A 89 -11.89 -3.03 -18.21
CA LEU A 89 -10.90 -3.29 -17.16
C LEU A 89 -9.45 -3.15 -17.66
N SER A 90 -9.20 -3.17 -18.97
CA SER A 90 -7.86 -2.91 -19.53
C SER A 90 -7.40 -1.46 -19.31
N LYS A 91 -8.33 -0.56 -18.97
CA LYS A 91 -8.04 0.82 -18.59
C LYS A 91 -7.64 0.97 -17.12
N VAL A 92 -7.98 0.01 -16.26
CA VAL A 92 -7.75 0.11 -14.82
C VAL A 92 -6.35 -0.34 -14.46
N TRP A 93 -5.63 0.51 -13.73
CA TRP A 93 -4.33 0.24 -13.16
C TRP A 93 -4.44 0.26 -11.64
N LEU A 94 -4.05 -0.82 -10.97
CA LEU A 94 -3.92 -0.82 -9.51
C LEU A 94 -2.67 -0.03 -9.13
N GLN A 95 -2.81 0.97 -8.27
CA GLN A 95 -1.66 1.66 -7.70
C GLN A 95 -1.09 0.88 -6.52
N LEU A 96 0.18 0.50 -6.62
CA LEU A 96 0.96 -0.11 -5.55
C LEU A 96 1.70 1.01 -4.82
N SER A 97 1.36 1.24 -3.54
CA SER A 97 2.05 2.21 -2.69
C SER A 97 3.18 1.52 -1.94
N ILE A 98 4.42 1.96 -2.16
CA ILE A 98 5.62 1.49 -1.48
C ILE A 98 5.94 2.52 -0.40
N ASP A 99 5.40 2.28 0.79
CA ASP A 99 5.63 3.10 1.98
C ASP A 99 5.93 2.22 3.20
N ALA A 100 6.32 2.88 4.29
CA ALA A 100 6.50 2.27 5.60
C ALA A 100 6.03 3.23 6.69
N VAL A 101 5.41 2.67 7.73
CA VAL A 101 4.80 3.41 8.85
C VAL A 101 5.38 2.85 10.14
N GLN A 102 5.90 3.73 10.99
CA GLN A 102 6.57 3.38 12.22
C GLN A 102 5.93 4.03 13.43
N TRP A 103 5.67 3.20 14.44
CA TRP A 103 5.25 3.61 15.77
C TRP A 103 6.33 3.32 16.81
N LYS A 104 6.51 4.26 17.73
CA LYS A 104 7.39 4.12 18.89
C LYS A 104 6.55 4.00 20.14
N LEU A 105 6.90 3.03 20.99
CA LEU A 105 6.27 2.82 22.29
C LEU A 105 7.27 3.01 23.41
N LYS A 106 6.81 3.60 24.50
CA LYS A 106 7.52 3.70 25.77
C LYS A 106 6.56 3.32 26.90
N ASP A 107 7.00 2.42 27.76
CA ASP A 107 6.19 1.89 28.88
C ASP A 107 4.81 1.35 28.44
N GLY A 108 4.73 0.80 27.21
CA GLY A 108 3.52 0.23 26.64
C GLY A 108 2.63 1.21 25.86
N ALA A 109 2.87 2.52 25.94
CA ALA A 109 2.08 3.54 25.24
C ALA A 109 2.81 4.08 24.01
N VAL A 110 2.08 4.43 22.95
CA VAL A 110 2.63 5.09 21.77
C VAL A 110 3.09 6.51 22.12
N THR A 111 4.27 6.91 21.66
CA THR A 111 4.90 8.19 22.07
C THR A 111 4.46 9.39 21.25
N THR A 112 3.95 9.18 20.04
CA THR A 112 3.53 10.25 19.11
C THR A 112 2.16 9.96 18.53
N LYS A 113 1.40 11.04 18.30
CA LYS A 113 0.06 10.93 17.74
C LYS A 113 0.07 10.52 16.26
N THR A 114 1.04 11.03 15.51
CA THR A 114 1.25 10.73 14.09
C THR A 114 2.41 9.75 13.91
N PRO A 115 2.36 8.87 12.90
CA PRO A 115 3.43 7.92 12.65
C PRO A 115 4.67 8.58 12.03
N TYR A 116 5.79 7.87 12.08
CA TYR A 116 6.98 8.17 11.27
C TYR A 116 6.94 7.38 9.97
N HIS A 117 7.51 7.93 8.88
CA HIS A 117 7.65 7.24 7.59
C HIS A 117 9.13 7.02 7.25
N PRO A 118 9.77 5.95 7.76
CA PRO A 118 11.16 5.63 7.45
C PRO A 118 11.35 5.21 5.99
N THR A 119 12.53 5.49 5.43
CA THR A 119 12.88 5.02 4.07
C THR A 119 13.23 3.53 4.08
N TYR A 120 13.16 2.88 2.92
CA TYR A 120 13.55 1.49 2.78
C TYR A 120 15.03 1.23 3.11
N ASP A 121 15.91 2.22 2.92
CA ASP A 121 17.30 2.15 3.39
C ASP A 121 17.39 2.05 4.92
N LEU A 122 16.55 2.80 5.64
CA LEU A 122 16.48 2.70 7.10
C LEU A 122 15.93 1.34 7.53
N LEU A 123 14.87 0.85 6.88
CA LEU A 123 14.33 -0.49 7.13
C LEU A 123 15.41 -1.56 6.93
N ARG A 124 16.07 -1.55 5.77
CA ARG A 124 17.16 -2.48 5.45
C ARG A 124 18.24 -2.46 6.54
N ASN A 125 18.70 -1.28 6.96
CA ASN A 125 19.69 -1.18 8.02
C ASN A 125 19.19 -1.75 9.36
N ARG A 126 17.90 -1.56 9.70
CA ARG A 126 17.30 -2.17 10.89
C ARG A 126 17.23 -3.68 10.79
N PHE A 127 16.88 -4.23 9.63
CA PHE A 127 16.77 -5.66 9.41
C PHE A 127 18.14 -6.33 9.53
N LEU A 128 19.17 -5.72 8.92
CA LEU A 128 20.57 -6.16 9.04
C LEU A 128 21.12 -6.04 10.47
N SER A 129 20.54 -5.16 11.28
CA SER A 129 20.89 -4.98 12.70
C SER A 129 20.12 -5.93 13.63
N GLY A 130 19.34 -6.88 13.10
CA GLY A 130 18.66 -7.91 13.89
C GLY A 130 17.25 -7.56 14.34
N ALA A 131 16.53 -6.70 13.61
CA ALA A 131 15.09 -6.54 13.82
C ALA A 131 14.34 -7.85 13.55
N ASP A 132 13.34 -8.16 14.37
CA ASP A 132 12.47 -9.32 14.15
C ASP A 132 11.47 -9.02 13.03
N LEU A 133 11.40 -9.89 12.03
CA LEU A 133 10.53 -9.74 10.85
C LEU A 133 9.34 -10.69 10.96
N TYR A 134 8.15 -10.17 10.70
CA TYR A 134 6.89 -10.91 10.76
C TYR A 134 6.03 -10.62 9.53
N TYR A 135 5.08 -11.51 9.27
CA TYR A 135 4.06 -11.33 8.24
C TYR A 135 2.67 -11.56 8.84
N SER A 136 1.77 -10.60 8.67
CA SER A 136 0.38 -10.75 9.08
C SER A 136 -0.40 -11.43 7.97
N GLU A 137 -0.72 -12.71 8.11
CA GLU A 137 -1.58 -13.44 7.17
C GLU A 137 -3.00 -12.88 7.13
N TYR A 138 -3.42 -12.14 8.17
CA TYR A 138 -4.73 -11.50 8.23
C TYR A 138 -4.79 -10.26 7.31
N SER A 139 -3.82 -9.36 7.42
CA SER A 139 -3.78 -8.13 6.61
C SER A 139 -3.00 -8.28 5.30
N GLY A 140 -2.19 -9.33 5.11
CA GLY A 140 -1.32 -9.45 3.93
C GLY A 140 -0.21 -8.39 3.89
N ASN A 141 0.22 -7.91 5.07
CA ASN A 141 1.30 -6.94 5.22
C ASN A 141 2.41 -7.46 6.15
N PRO A 142 3.68 -7.22 5.81
CA PRO A 142 4.78 -7.45 6.72
C PRO A 142 4.86 -6.38 7.80
N TYR A 143 5.45 -6.75 8.94
CA TYR A 143 5.87 -5.80 9.96
C TYR A 143 7.16 -6.23 10.63
N ALA A 144 7.92 -5.26 11.12
CA ALA A 144 9.16 -5.47 11.85
C ALA A 144 9.07 -4.93 13.26
N ARG A 145 9.77 -5.57 14.20
CA ARG A 145 9.84 -5.15 15.60
C ARG A 145 11.30 -5.08 16.05
N TYR A 146 11.63 -4.05 16.80
CA TYR A 146 12.94 -3.94 17.45
C TYR A 146 12.89 -3.01 18.65
N TYR A 147 13.87 -3.16 19.55
CA TYR A 147 14.09 -2.23 20.65
C TYR A 147 15.24 -1.28 20.30
N ASN A 148 15.01 0.02 20.42
CA ASN A 148 16.05 1.03 20.25
C ASN A 148 16.65 1.38 21.61
N THR A 149 17.88 0.96 21.85
CA THR A 149 18.60 1.22 23.11
C THR A 149 19.01 2.67 23.30
N GLU A 150 19.08 3.47 22.22
CA GLU A 150 19.51 4.88 22.28
C GLU A 150 18.43 5.78 22.88
N ASP A 151 17.16 5.56 22.51
CA ASP A 151 16.02 6.35 23.00
C ASP A 151 15.09 5.55 23.94
N GLY A 152 15.39 4.26 24.16
CA GLY A 152 14.67 3.37 25.05
C GLY A 152 13.29 2.96 24.57
N THR A 153 13.02 3.01 23.26
CA THR A 153 11.69 2.75 22.69
C THR A 153 11.56 1.36 22.07
N TYR A 154 10.38 0.75 22.21
CA TYR A 154 9.97 -0.37 21.37
C TYR A 154 9.41 0.16 20.05
N ASN A 155 9.80 -0.42 18.92
CA ASN A 155 9.44 0.09 17.60
C ASN A 155 8.69 -0.99 16.83
N VAL A 156 7.60 -0.58 16.18
CA VAL A 156 6.82 -1.41 15.26
C VAL A 156 6.80 -0.69 13.91
N ILE A 157 7.19 -1.37 12.83
CA ILE A 157 7.19 -0.84 11.47
C ILE A 157 6.30 -1.72 10.60
N TRP A 158 5.25 -1.16 10.00
CA TRP A 158 4.47 -1.78 8.92
C TRP A 158 4.99 -1.28 7.58
N TYR A 159 5.10 -2.16 6.58
CA TYR A 159 5.71 -1.81 5.29
C TYR A 159 5.17 -2.70 4.15
N GLU A 160 5.66 -2.50 2.93
CA GLU A 160 5.50 -3.42 1.81
C GLU A 160 6.76 -4.24 1.60
N ASN A 161 6.60 -5.51 1.25
CA ASN A 161 7.70 -6.33 0.78
C ASN A 161 7.31 -7.05 -0.52
N GLN A 162 8.24 -7.80 -1.09
CA GLN A 162 8.03 -8.59 -2.30
C GLN A 162 6.78 -9.47 -2.18
N ARG A 163 6.60 -10.13 -1.03
CA ARG A 163 5.46 -11.02 -0.79
C ARG A 163 4.13 -10.27 -0.82
N SER A 164 3.99 -9.17 -0.07
CA SER A 164 2.74 -8.40 -0.02
C SER A 164 2.39 -7.78 -1.39
N ILE A 165 3.39 -7.36 -2.15
CA ILE A 165 3.21 -6.85 -3.51
C ILE A 165 2.76 -7.96 -4.47
N ALA A 166 3.38 -9.14 -4.41
CA ALA A 166 2.97 -10.29 -5.21
C ALA A 166 1.50 -10.68 -4.96
N GLU A 167 1.08 -10.69 -3.68
CA GLU A 167 -0.29 -11.02 -3.28
C GLU A 167 -1.31 -10.01 -3.84
N LYS A 168 -1.01 -8.71 -3.79
CA LYS A 168 -1.87 -7.65 -4.35
C LYS A 168 -1.96 -7.70 -5.86
N ILE A 169 -0.83 -7.94 -6.55
CA ILE A 169 -0.82 -8.12 -8.00
C ILE A 169 -1.66 -9.34 -8.39
N LYS A 170 -1.49 -10.46 -7.68
CA LYS A 170 -2.29 -11.67 -7.89
C LYS A 170 -3.77 -11.39 -7.68
N LEU A 171 -4.14 -10.65 -6.64
CA LEU A 171 -5.52 -10.28 -6.37
C LEU A 171 -6.11 -9.41 -7.49
N ALA A 172 -5.39 -8.37 -7.94
CA ALA A 172 -5.81 -7.55 -9.08
C ALA A 172 -6.08 -8.39 -10.33
N ARG A 173 -5.21 -9.37 -10.61
CA ARG A 173 -5.37 -10.29 -11.75
C ARG A 173 -6.61 -11.16 -11.62
N MET A 174 -6.98 -11.60 -10.40
CA MET A 174 -8.23 -12.34 -10.17
C MET A 174 -9.47 -11.49 -10.49
N PHE A 175 -9.38 -10.17 -10.34
CA PHE A 175 -10.41 -9.20 -10.75
C PHE A 175 -10.31 -8.78 -12.23
N GLY A 176 -9.37 -9.35 -13.01
CA GLY A 176 -9.19 -9.03 -14.43
C GLY A 176 -8.37 -7.76 -14.68
N ILE A 177 -7.77 -7.17 -13.64
CA ILE A 177 -6.90 -5.99 -13.73
C ILE A 177 -5.45 -6.46 -13.88
N ARG A 178 -4.79 -5.99 -14.94
CA ARG A 178 -3.37 -6.31 -15.24
C ARG A 178 -2.46 -5.10 -15.24
N GLY A 179 -3.03 -3.91 -15.31
CA GLY A 179 -2.23 -2.69 -15.26
C GLY A 179 -1.81 -2.37 -13.83
N LEU A 180 -0.57 -1.92 -13.69
CA LEU A 180 0.02 -1.51 -12.43
C LEU A 180 0.47 -0.05 -12.56
N SER A 181 0.27 0.70 -11.49
CA SER A 181 0.82 2.04 -11.25
C SER A 181 1.65 1.96 -9.96
N VAL A 182 2.72 2.74 -9.82
CA VAL A 182 3.58 2.67 -8.63
C VAL A 182 3.74 4.02 -7.97
N TRP A 183 3.50 4.08 -6.66
CA TRP A 183 3.68 5.25 -5.81
C TRP A 183 4.67 4.94 -4.67
N ARG A 184 5.91 5.38 -4.72
CA ARG A 184 6.56 6.06 -5.83
C ARG A 184 7.95 5.47 -6.07
N LEU A 185 8.39 5.55 -7.33
CA LEU A 185 9.66 4.97 -7.79
C LEU A 185 10.87 5.32 -6.91
N GLY A 186 10.92 6.53 -6.34
CA GLY A 186 12.02 6.98 -5.48
C GLY A 186 12.11 6.31 -4.11
N LEU A 187 11.18 5.41 -3.75
CA LEU A 187 11.20 4.67 -2.48
C LEU A 187 11.40 3.17 -2.69
N ILE A 188 11.42 2.69 -3.94
CA ILE A 188 11.52 1.26 -4.21
C ILE A 188 12.97 0.83 -3.95
N PRO A 189 13.20 -0.14 -3.05
CA PRO A 189 14.51 -0.72 -2.86
C PRO A 189 15.03 -1.36 -4.15
N ASP A 190 16.26 -1.00 -4.54
CA ASP A 190 16.99 -1.57 -5.69
C ASP A 190 18.36 -2.04 -5.18
N TYR A 191 18.36 -3.16 -4.46
CA TYR A 191 19.55 -3.69 -3.80
C TYR A 191 20.14 -4.85 -4.62
N ASP A 192 21.29 -4.62 -5.25
CA ASP A 192 21.99 -5.62 -6.08
C ASP A 192 22.65 -6.78 -5.29
N ASN A 193 22.50 -6.83 -3.96
CA ASN A 193 23.24 -7.77 -3.13
C ASN A 193 22.50 -9.11 -2.89
N PRO A 194 22.97 -10.24 -3.47
CA PRO A 194 22.28 -11.52 -3.35
C PRO A 194 22.22 -12.07 -1.91
N SER A 195 23.13 -11.63 -1.01
CA SER A 195 23.12 -12.06 0.39
C SER A 195 21.96 -11.47 1.20
N GLU A 196 21.22 -10.53 0.63
CA GLU A 196 20.09 -9.83 1.26
C GLU A 196 18.74 -10.23 0.66
N ALA A 197 18.73 -11.20 -0.26
CA ALA A 197 17.52 -11.74 -0.87
C ALA A 197 16.53 -12.31 0.16
N SER A 198 17.01 -12.73 1.34
CA SER A 198 16.16 -13.21 2.44
C SER A 198 15.34 -12.11 3.12
N LEU A 199 15.57 -10.82 2.82
CA LEU A 199 14.81 -9.70 3.39
C LEU A 199 13.48 -9.45 2.66
N GLU A 200 13.23 -10.15 1.54
CA GLU A 200 12.04 -9.97 0.70
C GLU A 200 11.87 -8.51 0.22
N LEU A 201 12.96 -7.76 0.06
CA LEU A 201 12.91 -6.36 -0.39
C LEU A 201 13.11 -6.20 -1.90
N ASP A 202 13.14 -7.27 -2.71
CA ASP A 202 13.14 -7.16 -4.18
C ASP A 202 11.73 -6.88 -4.73
N ILE A 203 11.20 -5.72 -4.36
CA ILE A 203 9.85 -5.26 -4.76
C ILE A 203 9.82 -4.94 -6.26
N TRP A 204 10.89 -4.34 -6.78
CA TRP A 204 10.95 -3.94 -8.19
C TRP A 204 11.00 -5.14 -9.13
N GLY A 205 11.83 -6.14 -8.80
CA GLY A 205 11.89 -7.40 -9.54
C GLY A 205 10.54 -8.09 -9.58
N GLU A 206 9.82 -8.11 -8.46
CA GLU A 206 8.46 -8.66 -8.38
C GLU A 206 7.49 -7.93 -9.30
N ILE A 207 7.47 -6.59 -9.28
CA ILE A 207 6.60 -5.78 -10.15
C ILE A 207 6.90 -6.06 -11.63
N ILE A 208 8.17 -6.00 -12.04
CA ILE A 208 8.56 -6.21 -13.45
C ILE A 208 8.22 -7.63 -13.91
N SER A 209 8.43 -8.64 -13.06
CA SER A 209 8.15 -10.03 -13.41
C SER A 209 6.65 -10.28 -13.71
N ASN A 210 5.77 -9.46 -13.12
CA ASN A 210 4.33 -9.55 -13.28
C ASN A 210 3.73 -8.51 -14.25
N TYR A 211 4.51 -7.58 -14.79
CA TYR A 211 4.08 -6.52 -15.70
C TYR A 211 3.82 -6.99 -17.15
N ARG A 212 3.38 -8.24 -17.38
CA ARG A 212 3.19 -8.81 -18.73
C ARG A 212 1.74 -8.85 -19.21
#